data_AF-A0A9J6CP61-F1
#
_entry.id   AF-A0A9J6CP61-F1
#
_cell.length_a   1.000
_cell.length_b   1.000
_cell.length_c   1.000
_cell.angle_alpha   90.00
_cell.angle_beta   90.00
_cell.angle_gamma   90.00
#
_symmetry.space_group_name_H-M   'P 1'
#
loop_
_entity.id
_entity.type
_entity.pdbx_description
1 polymer ?
#
loop_
_entity_poly.entity_id
_entity_poly.type
_entity_poly.pdbx_seq_one_letter_code
_entity_poly.pdbx_strand_id
1 'polypeptide(L)'
;MVLVIIFPLYTAPIVQNIVAIINGAEKWERTFAIDFYILFSIEPWFYYVVFYLWTGFYMVYSLILLFSSEIHFYTMSLLVSIEFENLADEFGRFDYKYQDKEDFKKLIDQHNELLDIVDELNSLYRVPIFIKFLDSTVLICFSMLQFFSPDVLIVSTKIADIMNIIKFALYLNGSIMQIFLLCFYGQKITSANEKISENLMNGNWYEAADRKMVKDLHLVLLRSQRPVELQAYVFFGINMETFTYVISTAHSYFSCLNSIR
;
A
#
# COMPACT_ATOMS: atom_id res chain seq x y z
N MET A 1 -10.15 3.62 -5.71
CA MET A 1 -11.19 2.81 -5.02
C MET A 1 -11.74 3.50 -3.77
N VAL A 2 -10.91 4.00 -2.85
CA VAL A 2 -11.34 4.72 -1.62
C VAL A 2 -12.34 5.87 -1.87
N LEU A 3 -12.23 6.60 -2.99
CA LEU A 3 -13.23 7.61 -3.40
C LEU A 3 -14.64 7.03 -3.63
N VAL A 4 -14.74 5.80 -4.16
CA VAL A 4 -16.01 5.06 -4.32
C VAL A 4 -16.52 4.55 -2.96
N ILE A 5 -15.69 4.55 -1.91
CA ILE A 5 -16.04 4.10 -0.56
C ILE A 5 -16.62 5.24 0.26
N ILE A 6 -15.93 6.36 0.22
CA ILE A 6 -16.21 7.50 1.06
C ILE A 6 -17.31 8.38 0.50
N PHE A 7 -17.41 8.50 -0.83
CA PHE A 7 -18.47 9.27 -1.46
C PHE A 7 -19.87 8.72 -1.14
N PRO A 8 -20.16 7.41 -1.20
CA PRO A 8 -21.44 6.87 -0.74
C PRO A 8 -21.61 6.97 0.78
N LEU A 9 -20.56 6.84 1.58
CA LEU A 9 -20.64 6.96 3.04
C LEU A 9 -21.04 8.38 3.48
N TYR A 10 -20.49 9.37 2.78
CA TYR A 10 -20.78 10.77 3.01
C TYR A 10 -22.15 11.19 2.47
N THR A 11 -22.53 10.69 1.27
CA THR A 11 -23.81 11.03 0.63
C THR A 11 -25.01 10.20 1.12
N ALA A 12 -24.80 8.99 1.66
CA ALA A 12 -25.85 8.14 2.20
C ALA A 12 -26.77 8.83 3.22
N PRO A 13 -26.26 9.55 4.24
CA PRO A 13 -27.12 10.25 5.19
C PRO A 13 -27.91 11.40 4.53
N ILE A 14 -27.36 12.09 3.52
CA ILE A 14 -28.13 13.08 2.77
C ILE A 14 -29.27 12.42 2.01
N VAL A 15 -28.97 11.34 1.28
CA VAL A 15 -29.96 10.64 0.45
C VAL A 15 -31.06 10.07 1.33
N GLN A 16 -30.72 9.46 2.48
CA GLN A 16 -31.68 8.96 3.45
C GLN A 16 -32.57 10.08 4.01
N ASN A 17 -32.01 11.25 4.31
CA ASN A 17 -32.78 12.41 4.78
C ASN A 17 -33.71 12.99 3.72
N ILE A 18 -33.25 13.13 2.48
CA ILE A 18 -34.09 13.61 1.37
C ILE A 18 -35.25 12.62 1.13
N VAL A 19 -34.97 11.32 1.15
CA VAL A 19 -35.99 10.27 1.00
C VAL A 19 -36.99 10.30 2.16
N ALA A 20 -36.54 10.50 3.40
CA ALA A 20 -37.42 10.62 4.56
C ALA A 20 -38.37 11.82 4.46
N ILE A 21 -37.89 12.97 3.98
CA ILE A 21 -38.70 14.17 3.75
C ILE A 21 -39.74 13.95 2.64
N ILE A 22 -39.33 13.33 1.53
CA ILE A 22 -40.24 12.99 0.43
C ILE A 22 -41.33 12.03 0.90
N ASN A 23 -41.02 11.13 1.84
CA ASN A 23 -41.96 10.19 2.45
C ASN A 23 -42.82 10.79 3.58
N GLY A 24 -42.76 12.12 3.80
CA GLY A 24 -43.64 12.82 4.74
C GLY A 24 -43.11 12.96 6.17
N ALA A 25 -41.81 12.76 6.41
CA ALA A 25 -41.22 13.05 7.72
C ALA A 25 -41.29 14.57 8.02
N GLU A 26 -41.92 14.94 9.13
CA GLU A 26 -42.07 16.35 9.55
C GLU A 26 -40.75 16.99 10.04
N LYS A 27 -39.71 16.19 10.30
CA LYS A 27 -38.47 16.65 10.94
C LYS A 27 -37.23 16.16 10.20
N TRP A 28 -36.27 17.06 10.00
CA TRP A 28 -34.93 16.71 9.54
C TRP A 28 -34.18 15.94 10.63
N GLU A 29 -33.89 14.66 10.39
CA GLU A 29 -32.92 13.92 11.21
C GLU A 29 -31.52 14.36 10.78
N ARG A 30 -30.79 15.08 11.64
CA ARG A 30 -29.45 15.58 11.34
C ARG A 30 -28.41 14.47 11.53
N THR A 31 -28.51 13.43 10.71
CA THR A 31 -27.60 12.30 10.71
C THR A 31 -26.31 12.69 9.98
N PHE A 32 -25.18 12.56 10.68
CA PHE A 32 -23.86 12.77 10.08
C PHE A 32 -23.36 11.47 9.45
N ALA A 33 -22.41 11.58 8.51
CA ALA A 33 -21.77 10.40 7.92
C ALA A 33 -20.91 9.61 8.93
N ILE A 34 -20.54 10.26 10.04
CA ILE A 34 -19.78 9.70 11.15
C ILE A 34 -20.42 10.27 12.42
N ASP A 35 -20.85 9.40 13.34
CA ASP A 35 -21.43 9.80 14.63
C ASP A 35 -20.33 10.37 15.54
N PHE A 36 -20.12 11.68 15.48
CA PHE A 36 -19.25 12.38 16.42
C PHE A 36 -20.01 12.70 17.71
N TYR A 37 -19.32 12.62 18.85
CA TYR A 37 -19.82 13.19 20.11
C TYR A 37 -19.68 14.71 20.04
N ILE A 38 -20.75 15.39 19.62
CA ILE A 38 -20.72 16.83 19.40
C ILE A 38 -20.83 17.54 20.76
N LEU A 39 -19.74 18.19 21.17
CA LEU A 39 -19.65 18.93 22.45
C LEU A 39 -20.56 20.18 22.52
N PHE A 40 -21.18 20.59 21.41
CA PHE A 40 -21.95 21.82 21.29
C PHE A 40 -23.27 21.58 20.56
N SER A 41 -24.37 22.15 21.05
CA SER A 41 -25.70 22.01 20.42
C SER A 41 -25.75 22.72 19.05
N ILE A 42 -25.74 21.95 17.97
CA ILE A 42 -25.96 22.46 16.61
C ILE A 42 -27.47 22.58 16.41
N GLU A 43 -28.08 23.68 16.88
CA GLU A 43 -29.52 23.93 16.74
C GLU A 43 -29.89 24.66 15.43
N PRO A 44 -29.17 25.70 14.96
CA PRO A 44 -29.52 26.38 13.71
C PRO A 44 -29.16 25.55 12.47
N TRP A 45 -30.03 25.56 11.45
CA TRP A 45 -29.84 24.79 10.22
C TRP A 45 -28.58 25.21 9.43
N PHE A 46 -28.17 26.48 9.51
CA PHE A 46 -27.00 26.97 8.79
C PHE A 46 -25.67 26.48 9.39
N TYR A 47 -25.59 26.32 10.71
CA TYR A 47 -24.40 25.73 11.37
C TYR A 47 -24.21 24.29 10.93
N TYR A 48 -25.31 23.53 10.80
CA TYR A 48 -25.27 22.16 10.29
C TYR A 48 -24.72 22.12 8.85
N VAL A 49 -25.20 22.98 7.96
CA VAL A 49 -24.73 23.04 6.56
C VAL A 49 -23.25 23.40 6.47
N VAL A 50 -22.80 24.43 7.22
CA VAL A 50 -21.39 24.85 7.21
C VAL A 50 -20.49 23.74 7.76
N PHE A 51 -20.86 23.13 8.89
CA PHE A 51 -20.10 22.03 9.47
C PHE A 51 -20.04 20.83 8.54
N TYR A 52 -21.17 20.46 7.92
CA TYR A 52 -21.23 19.40 6.94
C TYR A 52 -20.27 19.69 5.78
N LEU A 53 -20.38 20.84 5.11
CA LEU A 53 -19.46 21.24 4.03
C LEU A 53 -17.99 21.20 4.44
N TRP A 54 -17.69 21.66 5.67
CA TRP A 54 -16.33 21.61 6.22
C TRP A 54 -15.83 20.18 6.40
N THR A 55 -16.63 19.27 6.94
CA THR A 55 -16.27 17.86 7.08
C THR A 55 -16.06 17.18 5.73
N GLY A 56 -16.90 17.49 4.72
CA GLY A 56 -16.73 16.98 3.36
C GLY A 56 -15.45 17.47 2.69
N PHE A 57 -15.12 18.76 2.84
CA PHE A 57 -13.86 19.30 2.34
C PHE A 57 -12.65 18.62 2.98
N TYR A 58 -12.64 18.49 4.32
CA TYR A 58 -11.57 17.82 5.05
C TYR A 58 -11.39 16.36 4.61
N MET A 59 -12.50 15.66 4.41
CA MET A 59 -12.50 14.28 3.94
C MET A 59 -11.91 14.14 2.53
N VAL A 60 -12.35 14.96 1.57
CA VAL A 60 -11.79 14.96 0.21
C VAL A 60 -10.29 15.29 0.22
N TYR A 61 -9.89 16.29 1.02
CA TYR A 61 -8.50 16.68 1.18
C TYR A 61 -7.63 15.53 1.72
N SER A 62 -8.06 14.87 2.79
CA SER A 62 -7.36 13.71 3.36
C SER A 62 -7.18 12.56 2.36
N LEU A 63 -8.17 12.34 1.49
CA LEU A 63 -8.09 11.31 0.46
C LEU A 63 -7.08 11.62 -0.62
N ILE A 64 -7.05 12.86 -1.09
CA ILE A 64 -6.06 13.30 -2.07
C ILE A 64 -4.64 13.08 -1.50
N LEU A 65 -4.42 13.44 -0.23
CA LEU A 65 -3.14 13.22 0.44
C LEU A 65 -2.78 11.73 0.55
N LEU A 66 -3.72 10.88 0.95
CA LEU A 66 -3.50 9.44 1.04
C LEU A 66 -3.11 8.84 -0.32
N PHE A 67 -3.88 9.12 -1.37
CA PHE A 67 -3.56 8.63 -2.71
C PHE A 67 -2.23 9.17 -3.23
N SER A 68 -1.94 10.44 -2.98
CA SER A 68 -0.66 11.04 -3.36
C SER A 68 0.50 10.35 -2.65
N SER A 69 0.35 10.00 -1.37
CA SER A 69 1.40 9.32 -0.60
C SER A 69 1.65 7.88 -1.09
N GLU A 70 0.60 7.16 -1.50
CA GLU A 70 0.69 5.81 -2.07
C GLU A 70 1.37 5.84 -3.44
N ILE A 71 0.96 6.77 -4.32
CA ILE A 71 1.57 6.96 -5.64
C ILE A 71 3.06 7.33 -5.48
N HIS A 72 3.40 8.20 -4.53
CA HIS A 72 4.79 8.55 -4.25
C HIS A 72 5.61 7.32 -3.83
N PHE A 73 5.07 6.48 -2.95
CA PHE A 73 5.74 5.23 -2.55
C PHE A 73 5.97 4.30 -3.75
N TYR A 74 4.96 4.07 -4.59
CA TYR A 74 5.08 3.18 -5.76
C TYR A 74 6.07 3.73 -6.79
N THR A 75 6.04 5.03 -7.05
CA THR A 75 6.96 5.67 -8.01
C THR A 75 8.40 5.63 -7.53
N MET A 76 8.66 5.93 -6.26
CA MET A 76 10.02 5.82 -5.69
C MET A 76 10.52 4.38 -5.66
N SER A 77 9.68 3.44 -5.23
CA SER A 77 10.04 2.02 -5.24
C SER A 77 10.37 1.52 -6.64
N LEU A 78 9.60 1.95 -7.65
CA LEU A 78 9.85 1.61 -9.05
C LEU A 78 11.16 2.23 -9.56
N LEU A 79 11.40 3.50 -9.27
CA LEU A 79 12.60 4.22 -9.70
C LEU A 79 13.86 3.56 -9.15
N VAL A 80 13.88 3.28 -7.84
CA VAL A 80 14.98 2.57 -7.17
C VAL A 80 15.19 1.18 -7.76
N SER A 81 14.10 0.44 -8.03
CA SER A 81 14.21 -0.88 -8.67
C SER A 81 14.85 -0.81 -10.06
N ILE A 82 14.46 0.19 -10.87
CA ILE A 82 15.03 0.39 -12.22
C ILE A 82 16.51 0.75 -12.11
N GLU A 83 16.87 1.60 -11.16
CA GLU A 83 18.27 2.02 -11.00
C GLU A 83 19.16 0.90 -10.50
N PHE A 84 18.66 0.02 -9.63
CA PHE A 84 19.35 -1.23 -9.30
C PHE A 84 19.52 -2.16 -10.51
N GLU A 85 18.50 -2.28 -11.38
CA GLU A 85 18.60 -3.09 -12.61
C GLU A 85 19.64 -2.50 -13.58
N ASN A 86 19.65 -1.18 -13.78
CA ASN A 86 20.64 -0.49 -14.59
C ASN A 86 22.05 -0.71 -14.05
N LEU A 87 22.23 -0.53 -12.73
CA LEU A 87 23.50 -0.73 -12.07
C LEU A 87 23.97 -2.19 -12.16
N ALA A 88 23.05 -3.17 -12.03
CA ALA A 88 23.35 -4.58 -12.23
C ALA A 88 23.88 -4.84 -13.66
N ASP A 89 23.26 -4.25 -14.67
CA ASP A 89 23.69 -4.36 -16.06
C ASP A 89 25.07 -3.72 -16.29
N GLU A 90 25.34 -2.57 -15.66
CA GLU A 90 26.65 -1.92 -15.71
C GLU A 90 27.75 -2.78 -15.08
N PHE A 91 27.51 -3.38 -13.92
CA PHE A 91 28.44 -4.34 -13.29
C PHE A 91 28.71 -5.56 -14.18
N GLY A 92 27.70 -6.06 -14.89
CA GLY A 92 27.83 -7.19 -15.81
C GLY A 92 28.61 -6.86 -17.09
N ARG A 93 28.50 -5.62 -17.59
CA ARG A 93 29.19 -5.16 -18.81
C ARG A 93 30.57 -4.57 -18.55
N PHE A 94 30.93 -4.34 -17.30
CA PHE A 94 32.20 -3.71 -16.93
C PHE A 94 33.40 -4.56 -17.38
N ASP A 95 34.33 -3.97 -18.14
CA ASP A 95 35.56 -4.65 -18.54
C ASP A 95 36.64 -4.49 -17.46
N TYR A 96 36.73 -5.48 -16.59
CA TYR A 96 37.66 -5.51 -15.47
C TYR A 96 39.15 -5.49 -15.87
N LYS A 97 39.48 -5.71 -17.15
CA LYS A 97 40.85 -5.83 -17.62
C LYS A 97 41.47 -4.51 -18.06
N TYR A 98 40.68 -3.60 -18.64
CA TYR A 98 41.19 -2.38 -19.28
C TYR A 98 40.66 -1.06 -18.69
N GLN A 99 39.68 -1.14 -17.79
CA GLN A 99 38.90 0.03 -17.39
C GLN A 99 39.43 0.72 -16.12
N ASP A 100 39.17 2.01 -16.02
CA ASP A 100 39.83 2.90 -15.05
C ASP A 100 39.28 2.72 -13.62
N LYS A 101 40.15 2.87 -12.62
CA LYS A 101 39.77 2.67 -11.20
C LYS A 101 38.72 3.68 -10.74
N GLU A 102 38.72 4.86 -11.35
CA GLU A 102 37.75 5.91 -11.05
C GLU A 102 36.33 5.49 -11.46
N ASP A 103 36.16 4.83 -12.61
CA ASP A 103 34.84 4.39 -13.06
C ASP A 103 34.30 3.24 -12.21
N PHE A 104 35.17 2.31 -11.81
CA PHE A 104 34.80 1.27 -10.86
C PHE A 104 34.38 1.85 -9.50
N LYS A 105 35.09 2.87 -9.02
CA LYS A 105 34.73 3.55 -7.78
C LYS A 105 33.35 4.22 -7.89
N LYS A 106 33.04 4.87 -9.02
CA LYS A 106 31.71 5.45 -9.26
C LYS A 106 30.59 4.41 -9.16
N LEU A 107 30.78 3.21 -9.70
CA LEU A 107 29.79 2.13 -9.58
C LEU A 107 29.55 1.71 -8.13
N ILE A 108 30.61 1.63 -7.32
CA ILE A 108 30.48 1.34 -5.89
C ILE A 108 29.77 2.48 -5.17
N ASP A 109 30.14 3.73 -5.45
CA ASP A 109 29.55 4.91 -4.84
C ASP A 109 28.04 4.98 -5.18
N GLN A 110 27.66 4.71 -6.43
CA GLN A 110 26.25 4.59 -6.86
C GLN A 110 25.51 3.44 -6.16
N HIS A 111 26.14 2.27 -5.99
CA HIS A 111 25.54 1.16 -5.24
C HIS A 111 25.23 1.56 -3.80
N ASN A 112 26.17 2.23 -3.13
CA ASN A 112 25.98 2.68 -1.75
C ASN A 112 24.90 3.76 -1.66
N GLU A 113 24.88 4.72 -2.59
CA GLU A 113 23.84 5.76 -2.65
C GLU A 113 22.44 5.15 -2.81
N LEU A 114 22.29 4.13 -3.65
CA LEU A 114 21.01 3.42 -3.80
C LEU A 114 20.60 2.68 -2.52
N LEU A 115 21.54 2.05 -1.82
CA LEU A 115 21.26 1.41 -0.54
C LEU A 115 20.79 2.44 0.50
N ASP A 116 21.45 3.60 0.56
CA ASP A 116 21.06 4.70 1.46
C ASP A 116 19.66 5.23 1.12
N ILE A 117 19.32 5.39 -0.17
CA ILE A 117 17.97 5.78 -0.62
C ILE A 117 16.92 4.75 -0.19
N VAL A 118 17.21 3.46 -0.28
CA VAL A 118 16.28 2.42 0.21
C VAL A 118 16.08 2.52 1.70
N ASP A 119 17.15 2.74 2.47
CA ASP A 119 17.07 2.88 3.93
C ASP A 119 16.27 4.14 4.33
N GLU A 120 16.43 5.25 3.60
CA GLU A 120 15.61 6.45 3.77
C GLU A 120 14.13 6.18 3.44
N LEU A 121 13.86 5.56 2.29
CA LEU A 121 12.50 5.18 1.87
C LEU A 121 11.84 4.28 2.91
N ASN A 122 12.59 3.30 3.42
CA ASN A 122 12.13 2.41 4.48
C ASN A 122 11.81 3.20 5.75
N SER A 123 12.71 4.07 6.21
CA SER A 123 12.51 4.87 7.42
C SER A 123 11.26 5.76 7.35
N LEU A 124 10.98 6.33 6.18
CA LEU A 124 9.83 7.19 5.93
C LEU A 124 8.50 6.41 5.93
N TYR A 125 8.49 5.24 5.31
CA TYR A 125 7.25 4.49 5.05
C TYR A 125 6.99 3.31 5.99
N ARG A 126 7.94 2.97 6.86
CA ARG A 126 7.88 1.85 7.80
C ARG A 126 6.63 1.85 8.69
N VAL A 127 6.23 3.00 9.23
CA VAL A 127 5.03 3.14 10.09
C VAL A 127 3.75 3.25 9.26
N PRO A 128 3.65 4.11 8.23
CA PRO A 128 2.47 4.17 7.36
C PRO A 128 2.09 2.82 6.77
N ILE A 129 3.06 2.06 6.28
CA ILE A 129 2.82 0.75 5.67
C ILE A 129 2.29 -0.26 6.70
N PHE A 130 2.82 -0.25 7.92
CA PHE A 130 2.31 -1.12 8.98
C PHE A 130 0.84 -0.83 9.30
N ILE A 131 0.47 0.45 9.42
CA ILE A 131 -0.94 0.86 9.61
C ILE A 131 -1.80 0.41 8.44
N LYS A 132 -1.30 0.51 7.20
CA LYS A 132 -2.01 0.05 5.99
C LYS A 132 -2.27 -1.44 5.99
N PHE A 133 -1.34 -2.28 6.45
CA PHE A 133 -1.56 -3.71 6.58
C PHE A 133 -2.67 -4.03 7.60
N LEU A 134 -2.66 -3.37 8.76
CA LEU A 134 -3.70 -3.54 9.78
C LEU A 134 -5.07 -3.11 9.26
N ASP A 135 -5.15 -1.90 8.69
CA ASP A 135 -6.38 -1.33 8.12
C ASP A 135 -6.94 -2.25 7.03
N SER A 136 -6.10 -2.70 6.11
CA SER A 136 -6.55 -3.57 5.02
C SER A 136 -6.97 -4.96 5.51
N THR A 137 -6.31 -5.53 6.53
CA THR A 137 -6.72 -6.81 7.14
C THR A 137 -8.13 -6.70 7.73
N VAL A 138 -8.40 -5.62 8.46
CA VAL A 138 -9.71 -5.32 9.04
C VAL A 138 -10.76 -5.13 7.95
N LEU A 139 -10.47 -4.31 6.93
CA LEU A 139 -11.37 -4.06 5.80
C LEU A 139 -11.69 -5.34 5.01
N ILE A 140 -10.70 -6.20 4.74
CA ILE A 140 -10.90 -7.48 4.06
C ILE A 140 -11.79 -8.39 4.92
N CYS A 141 -11.53 -8.51 6.22
CA CYS A 141 -12.34 -9.33 7.12
C CYS A 141 -13.80 -8.87 7.18
N PHE A 142 -14.06 -7.58 7.38
CA PHE A 142 -15.42 -7.03 7.43
C PHE A 142 -16.14 -7.12 6.08
N SER A 143 -15.44 -6.87 4.97
CA SER A 143 -16.05 -7.01 3.64
C SER A 143 -16.40 -8.46 3.32
N MET A 144 -15.57 -9.44 3.72
CA MET A 144 -15.91 -10.86 3.63
C MET A 144 -17.14 -11.21 4.46
N LEU A 145 -17.21 -10.79 5.73
CA LEU A 145 -18.36 -11.05 6.60
C LEU A 145 -19.67 -10.52 6.01
N GLN A 146 -19.65 -9.30 5.49
CA GLN A 146 -20.84 -8.68 4.92
C GLN A 146 -21.25 -9.34 3.60
N PHE A 147 -20.27 -9.69 2.76
CA PHE A 147 -20.51 -10.38 1.49
C PHE A 147 -21.10 -11.79 1.68
N PHE A 148 -20.62 -12.54 2.68
CA PHE A 148 -21.08 -13.90 2.99
C PHE A 148 -22.23 -13.97 3.99
N SER A 149 -22.74 -12.83 4.48
CA SER A 149 -23.83 -12.82 5.47
C SER A 149 -25.15 -13.38 4.89
N PRO A 150 -25.84 -14.28 5.62
CA PRO A 150 -27.07 -14.92 5.14
C PRO A 150 -28.23 -13.95 4.94
N ASP A 151 -28.28 -12.85 5.70
CA ASP A 151 -29.32 -11.81 5.58
C ASP A 151 -29.31 -11.11 4.20
N VAL A 152 -28.12 -10.96 3.60
CA VAL A 152 -27.93 -10.38 2.26
C VAL A 152 -28.21 -11.43 1.17
N LEU A 153 -27.84 -12.69 1.41
CA LEU A 153 -27.98 -13.78 0.43
C LEU A 153 -29.43 -14.30 0.32
N ILE A 154 -30.19 -14.33 1.42
CA ILE A 154 -31.56 -14.89 1.48
C ILE A 154 -32.62 -13.86 1.05
N VAL A 155 -32.34 -12.55 1.15
CA VAL A 155 -33.26 -11.45 0.77
C VAL A 155 -32.88 -10.81 -0.57
N SER A 156 -32.20 -11.52 -1.46
CA SER A 156 -31.76 -11.00 -2.78
C SER A 156 -32.88 -10.88 -3.82
N THR A 157 -34.01 -10.24 -3.49
CA THR A 157 -35.11 -9.94 -4.43
C THR A 157 -35.28 -8.44 -4.73
N LYS A 158 -34.59 -7.55 -4.01
CA LYS A 158 -34.61 -6.09 -4.28
C LYS A 158 -33.31 -5.62 -4.92
N ILE A 159 -33.40 -4.69 -5.88
CA ILE A 159 -32.27 -4.09 -6.60
C ILE A 159 -31.23 -3.48 -5.63
N ALA A 160 -31.68 -2.94 -4.50
CA ALA A 160 -30.82 -2.36 -3.46
C ALA A 160 -29.85 -3.38 -2.83
N ASP A 161 -30.24 -4.65 -2.71
CA ASP A 161 -29.42 -5.70 -2.09
C ASP A 161 -28.31 -6.17 -3.03
N ILE A 162 -28.58 -6.22 -4.34
CA ILE A 162 -27.58 -6.51 -5.39
C ILE A 162 -26.51 -5.42 -5.42
N MET A 163 -26.90 -4.14 -5.31
CA MET A 163 -25.94 -3.03 -5.26
C MET A 163 -25.00 -3.11 -4.05
N ASN A 164 -25.51 -3.56 -2.90
CA ASN A 164 -24.68 -3.77 -1.71
C ASN A 164 -23.67 -4.90 -1.91
N ILE A 165 -24.08 -6.03 -2.50
CA ILE A 165 -23.16 -7.15 -2.81
C ILE A 165 -22.03 -6.68 -3.73
N ILE A 166 -22.36 -5.97 -4.80
CA ILE A 166 -21.36 -5.44 -5.75
C ILE A 166 -20.40 -4.47 -5.04
N LYS A 167 -20.93 -3.61 -4.17
CA LYS A 167 -20.14 -2.65 -3.38
C LYS A 167 -19.10 -3.36 -2.51
N PHE A 168 -19.50 -4.37 -1.73
CA PHE A 168 -18.58 -5.12 -0.87
C PHE A 168 -17.60 -5.98 -1.67
N ALA A 169 -18.03 -6.56 -2.79
CA ALA A 169 -17.14 -7.28 -3.69
C ALA A 169 -16.04 -6.36 -4.26
N LEU A 170 -16.39 -5.14 -4.68
CA LEU A 170 -15.41 -4.15 -5.13
C LEU A 170 -14.45 -3.77 -4.01
N TYR A 171 -14.94 -3.57 -2.78
CA TYR A 171 -14.11 -3.25 -1.62
C TYR A 171 -13.10 -4.35 -1.31
N LEU A 172 -13.54 -5.60 -1.33
CA LEU A 172 -12.68 -6.74 -1.13
C LEU A 172 -11.59 -6.80 -2.21
N ASN A 173 -11.99 -6.74 -3.49
CA ASN A 173 -11.07 -6.87 -4.61
C ASN A 173 -10.01 -5.78 -4.62
N GLY A 174 -10.38 -4.51 -4.46
CA GLY A 174 -9.34 -3.47 -4.51
C GLY A 174 -8.54 -3.33 -3.23
N SER A 175 -9.02 -3.79 -2.07
CA SER A 175 -8.18 -3.84 -0.85
C SER A 175 -7.09 -4.90 -1.04
N ILE A 176 -7.45 -6.06 -1.58
CA ILE A 176 -6.49 -7.10 -1.97
C ILE A 176 -5.51 -6.56 -3.01
N MET A 177 -6.00 -5.86 -4.03
CA MET A 177 -5.13 -5.27 -5.08
C MET A 177 -4.15 -4.23 -4.51
N GLN A 178 -4.58 -3.40 -3.56
CA GLN A 178 -3.71 -2.40 -2.93
C GLN A 178 -2.55 -3.05 -2.15
N ILE A 179 -2.84 -4.08 -1.34
CA ILE A 179 -1.79 -4.82 -0.62
C ILE A 179 -0.90 -5.58 -1.61
N PHE A 180 -1.49 -6.19 -2.64
CA PHE A 180 -0.74 -6.88 -3.69
C PHE A 180 0.28 -5.94 -4.35
N LEU A 181 -0.15 -4.76 -4.79
CA LEU A 181 0.73 -3.77 -5.41
C LEU A 181 1.85 -3.34 -4.46
N LEU A 182 1.53 -3.07 -3.20
CA LEU A 182 2.51 -2.72 -2.18
C LEU A 182 3.59 -3.80 -2.02
N CYS A 183 3.19 -5.05 -1.84
CA CYS A 183 4.11 -6.18 -1.72
C CYS A 183 4.87 -6.47 -3.02
N PHE A 184 4.25 -6.23 -4.18
CA PHE A 184 4.88 -6.38 -5.49
C PHE A 184 6.03 -5.39 -5.68
N TYR A 185 5.82 -4.11 -5.35
CA TYR A 185 6.88 -3.11 -5.45
C TYR A 185 7.99 -3.34 -4.42
N GLY A 186 7.66 -3.80 -3.20
CA GLY A 186 8.66 -4.21 -2.21
C GLY A 186 9.52 -5.38 -2.71
N GLN A 187 8.88 -6.45 -3.20
CA GLN A 187 9.57 -7.59 -3.80
C GLN A 187 10.44 -7.19 -5.00
N LYS A 188 9.97 -6.25 -5.83
CA LYS A 188 10.70 -5.79 -7.01
C LYS A 188 12.04 -5.15 -6.64
N ILE A 189 12.11 -4.38 -5.56
CA ILE A 189 13.37 -3.81 -5.05
C ILE A 189 14.32 -4.93 -4.62
N THR A 190 13.84 -5.89 -3.83
CA THR A 190 14.66 -7.02 -3.36
C THR A 190 15.24 -7.79 -4.54
N SER A 191 14.40 -8.16 -5.52
CA SER A 191 14.82 -8.89 -6.71
C SER A 191 15.74 -8.08 -7.64
N ALA A 192 15.57 -6.75 -7.72
CA ALA A 192 16.46 -5.89 -8.49
C ALA A 192 17.86 -5.84 -7.87
N ASN A 193 17.97 -5.74 -6.55
CA ASN A 193 19.26 -5.80 -5.86
C ASN A 193 19.94 -7.17 -5.99
N GLU A 194 19.18 -8.27 -5.95
CA GLU A 194 19.73 -9.63 -6.15
C GLU A 194 20.40 -9.80 -7.52
N LYS A 195 19.84 -9.19 -8.58
CA LYS A 195 20.42 -9.20 -9.94
C LYS A 195 21.84 -8.62 -10.00
N ILE A 196 22.19 -7.69 -9.11
CA ILE A 196 23.55 -7.16 -9.03
C ILE A 196 24.54 -8.28 -8.73
N SER A 197 24.21 -9.12 -7.74
CA SER A 197 25.06 -10.26 -7.38
C SER A 197 25.15 -11.29 -8.51
N GLU A 198 24.03 -11.54 -9.22
CA GLU A 198 23.96 -12.47 -10.35
C GLU A 198 24.81 -11.99 -11.54
N ASN A 199 24.63 -10.74 -11.95
CA ASN A 199 25.39 -10.14 -13.05
C ASN A 199 26.88 -10.01 -12.72
N LEU A 200 27.21 -9.68 -11.47
CA LEU A 200 28.59 -9.63 -11.00
C LEU A 200 29.25 -11.01 -11.04
N MET A 201 28.54 -12.07 -10.63
CA MET A 201 29.04 -13.44 -10.71
C MET A 201 29.25 -13.93 -12.15
N ASN A 202 28.38 -13.52 -13.06
CA ASN A 202 28.46 -13.85 -14.49
C ASN A 202 29.50 -13.02 -15.26
N GLY A 203 29.98 -11.92 -14.68
CA GLY A 203 31.01 -11.05 -15.27
C GLY A 203 32.42 -11.63 -15.19
N ASN A 204 33.33 -11.05 -15.97
CA ASN A 204 34.76 -11.44 -15.99
C ASN A 204 35.57 -10.82 -14.84
N TRP A 205 34.99 -10.78 -13.63
CA TRP A 205 35.58 -10.13 -12.44
C TRP A 205 36.96 -10.71 -12.05
N TYR A 206 37.22 -11.98 -12.39
CA TYR A 206 38.48 -12.66 -12.16
C TYR A 206 39.63 -12.20 -13.08
N GLU A 207 39.31 -11.46 -14.16
CA GLU A 207 40.31 -10.87 -15.05
C GLU A 207 40.84 -9.52 -14.54
N ALA A 208 40.30 -9.02 -13.42
CA ALA A 208 40.76 -7.79 -12.79
C ALA A 208 42.25 -7.87 -12.41
N ALA A 209 43.05 -6.97 -12.99
CA ALA A 209 44.50 -6.94 -12.75
C ALA A 209 44.86 -6.41 -11.34
N ASP A 210 44.00 -5.59 -10.71
CA ASP A 210 44.25 -5.00 -9.40
C ASP A 210 43.63 -5.82 -8.26
N ARG A 211 44.47 -6.29 -7.33
CA ARG A 211 44.03 -6.98 -6.10
C ARG A 211 43.10 -6.14 -5.23
N LYS A 212 43.20 -4.81 -5.23
CA LYS A 212 42.28 -3.95 -4.46
C LYS A 212 40.87 -4.04 -5.03
N MET A 213 40.76 -3.90 -6.35
CA MET A 213 39.49 -4.01 -7.07
C MET A 213 38.82 -5.37 -6.85
N VAL A 214 39.57 -6.47 -6.87
CA VAL A 214 39.05 -7.82 -6.57
C VAL A 214 38.48 -7.92 -5.15
N LYS A 215 39.13 -7.27 -4.16
CA LYS A 215 38.62 -7.24 -2.78
C LYS A 215 37.34 -6.42 -2.67
N ASP A 216 37.30 -5.27 -3.31
CA ASP A 216 36.15 -4.37 -3.29
C ASP A 216 34.94 -5.03 -3.99
N LEU A 217 35.17 -5.70 -5.13
CA LEU A 217 34.19 -6.54 -5.79
C LEU A 217 33.63 -7.63 -4.90
N HIS A 218 34.49 -8.31 -4.13
CA HIS A 218 34.05 -9.33 -3.20
C HIS A 218 33.17 -8.74 -2.09
N LEU A 219 33.45 -7.52 -1.63
CA LEU A 219 32.59 -6.81 -0.67
C LEU A 219 31.23 -6.46 -1.27
N VAL A 220 31.19 -5.97 -2.51
CA VAL A 220 29.94 -5.69 -3.23
C VAL A 220 29.13 -6.96 -3.43
N LEU A 221 29.78 -8.07 -3.81
CA LEU A 221 29.12 -9.38 -3.95
C LEU A 221 28.49 -9.83 -2.62
N LEU A 222 29.27 -9.79 -1.53
CA LEU A 222 28.78 -10.17 -0.20
C LEU A 222 27.66 -9.26 0.29
N ARG A 223 27.68 -7.97 -0.07
CA ARG A 223 26.65 -7.00 0.32
C ARG A 223 25.36 -7.17 -0.48
N SER A 224 25.46 -7.39 -1.79
CA SER A 224 24.33 -7.57 -2.71
C SER A 224 23.60 -8.89 -2.50
N GLN A 225 24.31 -9.95 -2.06
CA GLN A 225 23.69 -11.22 -1.65
C GLN A 225 22.83 -11.11 -0.39
N ARG A 226 22.96 -10.05 0.40
CA ARG A 226 22.04 -9.77 1.50
C ARG A 226 20.81 -9.06 0.92
N PRO A 227 19.61 -9.64 1.06
CA PRO A 227 18.42 -9.07 0.46
C PRO A 227 18.16 -7.69 1.07
N VAL A 228 17.93 -6.72 0.19
CA VAL A 228 17.53 -5.36 0.56
C VAL A 228 16.01 -5.37 0.63
N GLU A 229 15.48 -5.54 1.84
CA GLU A 229 14.04 -5.62 2.08
C GLU A 229 13.52 -4.38 2.80
N LEU A 230 12.48 -3.76 2.24
CA LEU A 230 11.72 -2.77 2.98
C LEU A 230 10.96 -3.47 4.12
N GLN A 231 10.86 -2.83 5.29
CA GLN A 231 10.25 -3.40 6.48
C GLN A 231 9.02 -2.60 6.91
N ALA A 232 7.92 -3.30 7.17
CA ALA A 232 6.74 -2.77 7.85
C ALA A 232 6.96 -2.87 9.36
N TYR A 233 7.22 -1.74 10.01
CA TYR A 233 7.71 -1.68 11.38
C TYR A 233 8.89 -2.66 11.61
N VAL A 234 9.03 -3.23 12.81
CA VAL A 234 10.09 -4.20 13.17
C VAL A 234 9.69 -5.64 12.83
N PHE A 235 8.45 -5.88 12.38
CA PHE A 235 7.86 -7.22 12.41
C PHE A 235 7.85 -7.96 11.07
N PHE A 236 7.65 -7.27 9.93
CA PHE A 236 7.42 -7.95 8.64
C PHE A 236 8.20 -7.28 7.49
N GLY A 237 8.85 -8.09 6.65
CA GLY A 237 9.39 -7.65 5.37
C GLY A 237 8.27 -7.41 4.35
N ILE A 238 8.40 -6.41 3.50
CA ILE A 238 7.41 -6.07 2.47
C ILE A 238 7.72 -6.91 1.22
N ASN A 239 7.13 -8.10 1.17
CA ASN A 239 7.33 -9.07 0.10
C ASN A 239 6.05 -9.88 -0.16
N MET A 240 6.09 -10.78 -1.14
CA MET A 240 4.94 -11.62 -1.52
C MET A 240 4.56 -12.66 -0.46
N GLU A 241 5.50 -13.07 0.38
CA GLU A 241 5.21 -13.96 1.51
C GLU A 241 4.30 -13.26 2.53
N THR A 242 4.60 -12.00 2.86
CA THR A 242 3.79 -11.17 3.74
C THR A 242 2.39 -10.91 3.16
N PHE A 243 2.26 -10.73 1.84
CA PHE A 243 0.95 -10.64 1.19
C PHE A 243 0.09 -11.89 1.47
N THR A 244 0.68 -13.06 1.27
CA THR A 244 0.01 -14.34 1.51
C THR A 244 -0.37 -14.47 2.99
N TYR A 245 0.56 -14.12 3.90
CA TYR A 245 0.32 -14.14 5.34
C TYR A 245 -0.86 -13.26 5.75
N VAL A 246 -0.97 -12.04 5.20
CA VAL A 246 -2.06 -11.11 5.49
C VAL A 246 -3.40 -11.66 5.02
N ILE A 247 -3.46 -12.23 3.81
CA ILE A 247 -4.70 -12.84 3.28
C ILE A 247 -5.11 -14.05 4.12
N SER A 248 -4.17 -14.96 4.43
CA SER A 248 -4.46 -16.12 5.26
C SER A 248 -4.97 -15.71 6.64
N THR A 249 -4.35 -14.70 7.25
CA THR A 249 -4.75 -14.16 8.55
C THR A 249 -6.16 -13.57 8.50
N ALA A 250 -6.47 -12.76 7.48
CA ALA A 250 -7.82 -12.21 7.29
C ALA A 250 -8.88 -13.31 7.11
N HIS A 251 -8.57 -14.35 6.34
CA HIS A 251 -9.44 -15.50 6.15
C HIS A 251 -9.65 -16.32 7.43
N SER A 252 -8.61 -16.53 8.23
CA SER A 252 -8.70 -17.18 9.54
C SER A 252 -9.60 -16.40 10.49
N TYR A 253 -9.45 -15.07 10.57
CA TYR A 253 -10.32 -14.21 11.37
C TYR A 253 -11.77 -14.26 10.88
N PHE A 254 -11.99 -14.18 9.56
CA PHE A 254 -13.32 -14.36 8.95
C PHE A 254 -13.95 -15.70 9.36
N SER A 255 -13.21 -16.80 9.24
CA SER A 255 -13.71 -18.14 9.57
C SER A 255 -14.07 -18.27 11.06
N CYS A 256 -13.25 -17.70 11.94
CA CYS A 256 -13.51 -17.68 13.38
C CYS A 256 -14.74 -16.84 13.75
N LEU A 257 -14.90 -15.65 13.15
CA LEU A 257 -16.07 -14.81 13.39
C LEU A 257 -17.34 -15.46 12.83
N ASN A 258 -17.25 -16.14 11.69
CA ASN A 258 -18.38 -16.85 11.09
C ASN A 258 -18.79 -18.11 11.86
N SER A 259 -17.89 -18.75 12.63
CA SER A 259 -18.25 -19.89 13.48
C SER A 259 -18.92 -19.48 14.81
N ILE A 260 -18.73 -18.23 15.23
CA ILE A 260 -19.36 -17.65 16.43
C ILE A 260 -20.76 -17.09 16.12
N ARG A 261 -21.00 -16.67 14.87
CA ARG A 261 -22.29 -16.15 14.39
C ARG A 261 -23.29 -17.28 14.12
#